data_AF-A0A1M7R6T5-F1
#
_entry.id   AF-A0A1M7R6T5-F1
#
_cell.length_a   1.000
_cell.length_b   1.000
_cell.length_c   1.000
_cell.angle_alpha   90.00
_cell.angle_beta   90.00
_cell.angle_gamma   90.00
#
_symmetry.space_group_name_H-M   'P 1'
#
loop_
_entity.id
_entity.type
_entity.pdbx_description
1 polymer ?
#
loop_
_entity_poly.entity_id
_entity_poly.type
_entity_poly.pdbx_seq_one_letter_code
_entity_poly.pdbx_strand_id
1 'polypeptide(L)'
;MSDWRSAWVAALDDLEADVTRIEELLRTDQFNRDTPATDPWAPPEGMGPLPLDLRPRADRILARQIAAAEGIARAMAGNRRQAALANRIELFDSGAAPPAYLDRAM
;
A
#
# COMPACT_ATOMS: atom_id res chain seq x y z
N MET A 1 4.36 37.18 -7.89
CA MET A 1 3.23 36.26 -8.23
C MET A 1 3.68 34.82 -8.53
N SER A 2 4.96 34.47 -8.45
CA SER A 2 5.46 33.12 -8.78
C SER A 2 5.49 32.15 -7.59
N ASP A 3 5.45 32.69 -6.37
CA ASP A 3 5.75 31.95 -5.13
C ASP A 3 4.73 30.84 -4.83
N TRP A 4 3.45 31.14 -4.99
CA TRP A 4 2.35 30.19 -4.78
C TRP A 4 2.31 29.09 -5.86
N ARG A 5 2.73 29.39 -7.09
CA ARG A 5 2.82 28.39 -8.16
C ARG A 5 3.98 27.44 -7.90
N SER A 6 5.15 27.95 -7.51
CA SER A 6 6.28 27.09 -7.13
C SER A 6 5.94 26.23 -5.92
N ALA A 7 5.18 26.76 -4.96
CA ALA A 7 4.66 25.97 -3.85
C ALA A 7 3.80 24.80 -4.35
N TRP A 8 2.85 25.04 -5.27
CA TRP A 8 2.06 23.98 -5.87
C TRP A 8 2.89 22.93 -6.61
N VAL A 9 3.92 23.36 -7.34
CA VAL A 9 4.82 22.43 -8.03
C VAL A 9 5.54 21.54 -7.01
N ALA A 10 6.13 22.14 -5.97
CA ALA A 10 6.83 21.39 -4.92
C ALA A 10 5.90 20.38 -4.22
N ALA A 11 4.68 20.79 -3.86
CA ALA A 11 3.73 19.89 -3.23
C ALA A 11 3.29 18.74 -4.15
N LEU A 12 3.14 18.98 -5.45
CA LEU A 12 2.84 17.92 -6.40
C LEU A 12 4.05 17.00 -6.65
N ASP A 13 5.28 17.52 -6.57
CA ASP A 13 6.51 16.72 -6.64
C ASP A 13 6.60 15.77 -5.42
N ASP A 14 6.35 16.28 -4.21
CA ASP A 14 6.36 15.50 -2.97
C ASP A 14 5.28 14.40 -3.00
N LEU A 15 4.04 14.74 -3.39
CA LEU A 15 2.97 13.76 -3.56
C LEU A 15 3.31 12.70 -4.59
N GLU A 16 3.96 13.06 -5.69
CA GLU A 16 4.34 12.12 -6.73
C GLU A 16 5.46 11.17 -6.26
N ALA A 17 6.41 11.67 -5.46
CA ALA A 17 7.44 10.86 -4.83
C ALA A 17 6.86 9.85 -3.84
N ASP A 18 5.90 10.28 -3.02
CA ASP A 18 5.22 9.41 -2.05
C ASP A 18 4.43 8.30 -2.72
N VAL A 19 3.66 8.64 -3.76
CA VAL A 19 2.92 7.65 -4.55
C VAL A 19 3.85 6.63 -5.18
N THR A 20 4.97 7.10 -5.75
CA THR A 20 5.96 6.21 -6.38
C THR A 20 6.59 5.25 -5.36
N ARG A 21 6.85 5.72 -4.14
CA ARG A 21 7.34 4.87 -3.05
C ARG A 21 6.33 3.79 -2.67
N ILE A 22 5.06 4.14 -2.53
CA ILE A 22 3.98 3.19 -2.19
C ILE A 22 3.79 2.15 -3.30
N GLU A 23 3.79 2.60 -4.56
CA GLU A 23 3.69 1.70 -5.72
C GLU A 23 4.84 0.69 -5.77
N GLU A 24 6.06 1.09 -5.41
CA GLU A 24 7.20 0.16 -5.31
C GLU A 24 7.00 -0.85 -4.18
N LEU A 25 6.60 -0.40 -2.99
CA LEU A 25 6.33 -1.29 -1.85
C LEU A 25 5.25 -2.32 -2.16
N LEU A 26 4.22 -1.93 -2.92
CA LEU A 26 3.18 -2.85 -3.41
C LEU A 26 3.73 -3.83 -4.44
N ARG A 27 4.63 -3.40 -5.33
CA ARG A 27 5.25 -4.29 -6.34
C ARG A 27 6.13 -5.36 -5.69
N THR A 28 6.84 -5.02 -4.63
CA THR A 28 7.74 -5.96 -3.92
C THR A 28 7.00 -6.80 -2.85
N ASP A 29 5.68 -6.65 -2.68
CA ASP A 29 4.89 -7.27 -1.58
C ASP A 29 5.41 -6.94 -0.17
N GLN A 30 6.30 -5.94 -0.05
CA GLN A 30 6.93 -5.53 1.20
C GLN A 30 6.01 -4.62 2.02
N PHE A 31 4.89 -4.18 1.44
CA PHE A 31 3.95 -3.25 2.06
C PHE A 31 3.58 -3.68 3.49
N ASN A 32 3.30 -4.96 3.75
CA ASN A 32 2.87 -5.40 5.08
C ASN A 32 3.97 -5.42 6.17
N ARG A 33 5.25 -5.36 5.79
CA ARG A 33 6.38 -5.40 6.74
C ARG A 33 6.89 -4.00 7.08
N ASP A 34 6.90 -3.11 6.09
CA ASP A 34 7.58 -1.82 6.18
C ASP A 34 6.65 -0.62 5.99
N THR A 35 5.33 -0.75 6.26
CA THR A 35 4.40 0.39 6.12
C THR A 35 4.91 1.58 6.94
N PRO A 36 5.36 2.67 6.30
CA PRO A 36 5.73 3.86 7.04
C PRO A 36 4.46 4.53 7.57
N ALA A 37 4.54 5.11 8.77
CA ALA A 37 3.50 6.02 9.23
C ALA A 37 3.55 7.27 8.33
N THR A 38 2.54 7.43 7.47
CA THR A 38 2.40 8.62 6.62
C THR A 38 1.45 9.59 7.31
N ASP A 39 1.91 10.82 7.52
CA ASP A 39 1.05 11.91 7.96
C ASP A 39 0.00 12.22 6.88
N PRO A 40 -1.27 12.45 7.25
CA PRO A 40 -2.31 12.79 6.29
C PRO A 40 -1.93 14.07 5.55
N TRP A 41 -1.89 14.00 4.21
CA TRP A 41 -1.52 15.14 3.39
C TRP A 41 -2.49 16.32 3.60
N ALA A 42 -1.94 17.48 3.93
CA ALA A 42 -2.65 18.74 3.99
C ALA A 42 -1.99 19.74 3.03
N PRO A 43 -2.77 20.51 2.25
CA PRO A 43 -2.19 21.55 1.42
C PRO A 43 -1.51 22.60 2.31
N PRO A 44 -0.24 22.96 2.03
CA PRO A 44 0.45 23.99 2.80
C PRO A 44 -0.29 25.33 2.79
N GLU A 45 -0.20 26.05 3.92
CA GLU A 45 -0.83 27.35 4.07
C GLU A 45 -0.33 28.36 3.03
N GLY A 46 -1.23 29.23 2.55
CA GLY A 46 -0.87 30.26 1.56
C GLY A 46 -0.77 29.76 0.11
N MET A 47 -1.04 28.48 -0.17
CA MET A 47 -1.30 28.04 -1.53
C MET A 47 -2.60 28.66 -2.03
N GLY A 48 -2.49 29.61 -2.95
CA GLY A 48 -3.62 30.11 -3.72
C GLY A 48 -4.33 28.99 -4.50
N PRO A 49 -5.36 29.32 -5.30
CA PRO A 49 -6.12 28.30 -6.05
C PRO A 49 -5.20 27.50 -6.98
N LEU A 50 -5.42 26.20 -7.15
CA LEU A 50 -4.60 25.36 -8.04
C LEU A 50 -4.49 25.97 -9.45
N PRO A 51 -3.28 26.15 -10.02
CA PRO A 51 -3.12 26.62 -11.39
C PRO A 51 -3.77 25.64 -12.38
N LEU A 52 -4.53 26.15 -13.35
CA LEU A 52 -5.27 25.33 -14.32
C LEU A 52 -4.37 24.42 -15.16
N ASP A 53 -3.13 24.84 -15.41
CA ASP A 53 -2.14 24.06 -16.15
C ASP A 53 -1.54 22.91 -15.34
N LEU A 54 -1.58 22.99 -14.01
CA LEU A 54 -1.19 21.89 -13.13
C LEU A 54 -2.31 20.89 -12.86
N ARG A 55 -3.57 21.23 -13.21
CA ARG A 55 -4.73 20.37 -12.99
C ARG A 55 -4.58 18.97 -13.61
N PRO A 56 -4.15 18.81 -14.89
CA PRO A 56 -3.96 17.47 -15.45
C PRO A 56 -2.92 16.65 -14.70
N ARG A 57 -1.89 17.30 -14.14
CA ARG A 57 -0.86 16.63 -13.33
C ARG A 57 -1.44 16.17 -12.00
N ALA A 58 -2.19 17.03 -11.31
CA ALA A 58 -2.85 16.70 -10.05
C ALA A 58 -3.85 15.54 -10.23
N ASP A 59 -4.65 15.55 -11.29
CA ASP A 59 -5.61 14.48 -11.59
C ASP A 59 -4.89 13.13 -11.82
N ARG A 60 -3.74 13.13 -12.52
CA ARG A 60 -2.92 11.92 -12.71
C ARG A 60 -2.37 11.38 -11.39
N ILE A 61 -1.91 12.26 -10.49
CA ILE A 61 -1.42 11.87 -9.17
C ILE A 61 -2.56 11.27 -8.33
N LEU A 62 -3.73 11.91 -8.32
CA LEU A 62 -4.91 11.42 -7.60
C LEU A 62 -5.36 10.05 -8.09
N ALA A 63 -5.41 9.84 -9.42
CA ALA A 63 -5.77 8.54 -9.98
C ALA A 63 -4.83 7.41 -9.52
N ARG A 64 -3.51 7.70 -9.46
CA ARG A 64 -2.51 6.76 -8.95
C ARG A 64 -2.67 6.50 -7.44
N GLN A 65 -2.98 7.53 -6.64
CA GLN A 65 -3.27 7.37 -5.21
C GLN A 65 -4.46 6.44 -4.96
N ILE A 66 -5.55 6.60 -5.72
CA ILE A 66 -6.73 5.74 -5.62
C ILE A 66 -6.36 4.29 -5.97
N ALA A 67 -5.65 4.09 -7.09
CA ALA A 67 -5.21 2.76 -7.50
C ALA A 67 -4.27 2.09 -6.47
N ALA A 68 -3.36 2.85 -5.88
CA ALA A 68 -2.48 2.39 -4.81
C ALA A 68 -3.28 2.03 -3.54
N ALA A 69 -4.24 2.86 -3.12
CA ALA A 69 -5.10 2.58 -1.97
C ALA A 69 -5.92 1.29 -2.15
N GLU A 70 -6.45 1.05 -3.36
CA GLU A 70 -7.11 -0.22 -3.67
C GLU A 70 -6.13 -1.40 -3.63
N GLY A 71 -4.91 -1.22 -4.14
CA GLY A 71 -3.85 -2.24 -4.08
C GLY A 71 -3.50 -2.60 -2.64
N ILE A 72 -3.36 -1.60 -1.76
CA ILE A 72 -3.15 -1.77 -0.33
C ILE A 72 -4.30 -2.56 0.30
N ALA A 73 -5.55 -2.17 0.05
CA ALA A 73 -6.71 -2.86 0.59
C ALA A 73 -6.75 -4.34 0.16
N ARG A 74 -6.39 -4.63 -1.10
CA ARG A 74 -6.27 -5.99 -1.63
C ARG A 74 -5.15 -6.78 -0.93
N ALA A 75 -3.98 -6.19 -0.76
CA ALA A 75 -2.84 -6.81 -0.06
C ALA A 75 -3.19 -7.14 1.40
N MET A 76 -3.83 -6.21 2.11
CA MET A 76 -4.30 -6.43 3.49
C MET A 76 -5.34 -7.56 3.58
N ALA A 77 -6.29 -7.62 2.64
CA ALA A 77 -7.30 -8.68 2.60
C ALA A 77 -6.68 -10.06 2.30
N GLY A 78 -5.66 -10.12 1.44
CA GLY A 78 -4.88 -11.33 1.16
C GLY A 78 -4.16 -11.85 2.41
N ASN A 79 -3.45 -10.96 3.12
CA ASN A 79 -2.73 -11.29 4.34
C ASN A 79 -3.64 -11.84 5.44
N ARG A 80 -4.84 -11.28 5.63
CA ARG A 80 -5.81 -11.80 6.62
C ARG A 80 -6.22 -13.25 6.31
N ARG A 81 -6.38 -13.61 5.04
CA ARG A 81 -6.71 -14.99 4.63
C ARG A 81 -5.54 -15.95 4.84
N GLN A 82 -4.32 -15.50 4.55
CA GLN A 82 -3.11 -16.29 4.80
C GLN A 82 -2.86 -16.51 6.29
N ALA A 83 -3.02 -15.48 7.13
CA ALA A 83 -2.95 -15.61 8.59
C ALA A 83 -4.03 -16.57 9.13
N ALA A 84 -5.25 -16.51 8.60
CA ALA A 84 -6.30 -17.45 8.97
C ALA A 84 -6.00 -18.90 8.56
N LEU A 85 -5.36 -19.11 7.40
CA LEU A 85 -4.93 -20.43 6.95
C LEU A 85 -3.76 -20.97 7.79
N ALA A 86 -2.76 -20.14 8.08
CA ALA A 86 -1.62 -20.47 8.94
C ALA A 86 -2.08 -20.86 10.35
N ASN A 87 -2.94 -20.04 10.99
CA ASN A 87 -3.52 -20.38 12.29
C ASN A 87 -4.34 -21.69 12.26
N ARG A 88 -5.02 -21.97 11.14
CA ARG A 88 -5.76 -23.23 10.99
C ARG A 88 -4.80 -24.42 10.88
N ILE A 89 -3.70 -24.30 10.13
CA ILE A 89 -2.68 -25.34 10.01
C ILE A 89 -1.98 -25.59 11.35
N GLU A 90 -1.56 -24.54 12.07
CA GLU A 90 -0.94 -24.66 13.40
C GLU A 90 -1.87 -25.33 14.42
N LEU A 91 -3.17 -25.02 14.37
CA LEU A 91 -4.19 -25.67 15.22
C LEU A 91 -4.36 -27.17 14.91
N PHE A 92 -4.20 -27.58 13.65
CA PHE A 92 -4.21 -28.99 13.26
C PHE A 92 -2.89 -29.71 13.58
N ASP A 93 -1.76 -29.00 13.56
CA ASP A 93 -0.43 -29.54 13.85
C ASP A 93 -0.18 -29.73 15.36
N SER A 94 -0.83 -28.93 16.20
CA SER A 94 -0.66 -28.97 17.67
C SER A 94 -1.30 -30.18 18.38
N GLY A 95 -1.84 -31.15 17.63
CA GLY A 95 -2.49 -32.36 18.19
C GLY A 95 -2.57 -33.56 17.27
N ALA A 96 -1.97 -33.51 16.07
CA ALA A 96 -1.92 -34.67 15.19
C ALA A 96 -0.85 -35.65 15.69
N ALA A 97 -1.27 -36.82 16.17
CA ALA A 97 -0.37 -37.95 16.39
C ALA A 97 0.48 -38.18 15.13
N PRO A 98 1.78 -38.52 15.27
CA PRO A 98 2.67 -38.68 14.13
C PRO A 98 2.07 -39.66 13.11
N PRO A 99 2.15 -39.38 11.80
CA PRO A 99 1.55 -40.22 10.78
C PRO A 99 2.14 -41.63 10.85
N ALA A 100 1.34 -42.59 11.33
CA ALA A 100 1.73 -43.98 11.38
C ALA A 100 1.57 -44.59 9.98
N TYR A 101 2.70 -44.92 9.36
CA TYR A 101 2.72 -45.67 8.11
C TYR A 101 2.34 -47.13 8.39
N LEU A 102 1.17 -47.56 7.92
CA LEU A 102 0.77 -48.97 7.91
C LEU A 102 1.36 -49.62 6.65
N ASP A 103 2.46 -50.35 6.82
CA ASP A 103 2.98 -51.24 5.78
C ASP A 103 2.08 -52.48 5.69
N ARG A 104 1.36 -52.61 4.57
CA ARG A 104 0.62 -53.84 4.25
C ARG A 104 1.47 -54.65 3.28
N ALA A 105 2.27 -55.55 3.84
CA ALA A 105 2.78 -56.69 3.08
C ALA A 105 1.67 -57.73 2.94
N MET A 106 1.26 -58.01 1.70
CA MET A 106 0.59 -59.26 1.32
C MET A 106 0.97 -59.64 -0.11
#